data_AF-A0A1Y5E7S2-F1
#
_entry.id   AF-A0A1Y5E7S2-F1
#
_cell.length_a   1.000
_cell.length_b   1.000
_cell.length_c   1.000
_cell.angle_alpha   90.00
_cell.angle_beta   90.00
_cell.angle_gamma   90.00
#
_symmetry.space_group_name_H-M   'P 1'
#
loop_
_entity.id
_entity.type
_entity.pdbx_description
1 polymer ?
#
loop_
_entity_poly.entity_id
_entity_poly.type
_entity_poly.pdbx_seq_one_letter_code
_entity_poly.pdbx_strand_id
1 'polypeptide(L)'
;MKKFCDGPFIAADYLPRPIGCASVDVGVGKTDAAVGIISQLLKQSIVCKHRDEQSELKAIYAVPTHKLGQELVQRFVARDVTAGVWRGRLADNPEKPGEKMCLKPAEVEEVSERGLPIQRSMCRVKVDDIHYTCEHFQDCPYQMQADLLSQVDVVIVTHASLFYEMPSIGRRQILVIDEAFWSAGLRGV
;
A
#
# COMPACT_ATOMS: atom_id res chain seq x y z
N MET A 1 -7.53 35.21 -21.64
CA MET A 1 -7.20 33.90 -21.02
C MET A 1 -5.70 33.65 -21.17
N LYS A 2 -4.90 33.94 -20.13
CA LYS A 2 -3.46 33.63 -20.11
C LYS A 2 -3.29 32.19 -19.61
N LYS A 3 -2.54 31.38 -20.37
CA LYS A 3 -2.21 29.98 -20.04
C LYS A 3 -1.37 29.95 -18.76
N PHE A 4 -1.75 29.08 -17.83
CA PHE A 4 -1.03 28.86 -16.56
C PHE A 4 0.23 27.97 -16.74
N CYS A 5 0.66 27.71 -17.98
CA CYS A 5 1.64 26.66 -18.30
C CYS A 5 3.00 27.17 -18.81
N ASP A 6 3.24 28.48 -18.86
CA ASP A 6 4.46 29.07 -19.48
C ASP A 6 5.52 29.52 -18.44
N GLY A 7 5.57 28.88 -17.27
CA GLY A 7 6.63 29.12 -16.28
C GLY A 7 7.85 28.21 -16.51
N PRO A 8 9.07 28.62 -16.10
CA PRO A 8 10.26 27.79 -16.24
C PRO A 8 10.09 26.53 -15.38
N PHE A 9 9.98 25.37 -16.05
CA PHE A 9 9.90 24.08 -15.38
C PHE A 9 11.22 23.79 -14.67
N ILE A 10 11.22 23.94 -13.35
CA ILE A 10 12.20 23.29 -12.48
C ILE A 10 12.03 21.78 -12.73
N ALA A 11 13.14 21.08 -13.00
CA ALA A 11 13.15 19.64 -13.21
C ALA A 11 12.32 18.96 -12.10
N ALA A 12 11.36 18.11 -12.50
CA ALA A 12 10.39 17.47 -11.60
C ALA A 12 11.05 16.66 -10.46
N ASP A 13 12.33 16.34 -10.59
CA ASP A 13 13.13 15.61 -9.60
C ASP A 13 13.47 16.43 -8.34
N TYR A 14 13.24 17.74 -8.35
CA TYR A 14 13.54 18.66 -7.24
C TYR A 14 12.33 19.31 -6.58
N LEU A 15 11.10 19.04 -7.07
CA LEU A 15 9.92 19.46 -6.33
C LEU A 15 9.75 18.49 -5.15
N PRO A 16 9.83 18.95 -3.88
CA PRO A 16 9.50 18.09 -2.76
C PRO A 16 8.09 17.55 -3.03
N ARG A 17 7.92 16.23 -2.95
CA ARG A 17 6.57 15.64 -3.02
C ARG A 17 5.73 16.41 -2.00
N PRO A 18 4.60 17.02 -2.38
CA PRO A 18 3.87 17.86 -1.46
C PRO A 18 3.45 17.02 -0.25
N ILE A 19 4.02 17.32 0.91
CA ILE A 19 3.64 16.73 2.19
C ILE A 19 2.64 17.69 2.81
N GLY A 20 1.41 17.23 3.00
CA GLY A 20 0.34 17.98 3.67
C GLY A 20 -0.08 17.24 4.93
N CYS A 21 -0.33 17.99 6.00
CA CYS A 21 -0.94 17.48 7.23
C CYS A 21 -2.22 18.28 7.48
N ALA A 22 -3.32 17.59 7.74
CA ALA A 22 -4.58 18.22 8.12
C ALA A 22 -4.99 17.70 9.50
N SER A 23 -5.10 18.60 10.49
CA SER A 23 -5.71 18.27 11.78
C SER A 23 -7.21 18.44 11.65
N VAL A 24 -7.96 17.35 11.77
CA VAL A 24 -9.41 17.34 11.53
C VAL A 24 -10.09 16.45 12.57
N ASP A 25 -11.17 16.94 13.17
CA ASP A 25 -11.96 16.18 14.14
C ASP A 25 -12.58 14.91 13.53
N VAL A 26 -12.86 13.91 14.38
CA VAL A 26 -13.53 12.68 13.97
C VAL A 26 -15.00 12.97 13.62
N GLY A 27 -15.50 12.32 12.56
CA GLY A 27 -16.93 12.38 12.21
C GLY A 27 -17.33 13.48 11.21
N VAL A 28 -16.40 14.34 10.77
CA VAL A 28 -16.71 15.43 9.82
C VAL A 28 -16.64 15.02 8.34
N GLY A 29 -16.60 13.72 8.03
CA GLY A 29 -16.58 13.22 6.64
C GLY A 29 -15.21 13.28 5.95
N LYS A 30 -14.11 13.44 6.71
CA LYS A 30 -12.74 13.53 6.18
C LYS A 30 -12.37 12.37 5.23
N THR A 31 -12.77 11.15 5.59
CA THR A 31 -12.49 9.95 4.80
C THR A 31 -13.20 10.02 3.44
N ASP A 32 -14.44 10.49 3.38
CA ASP A 32 -15.18 10.63 2.11
C ASP A 32 -14.63 11.75 1.24
N ALA A 33 -14.19 12.86 1.84
CA ALA A 33 -13.50 13.93 1.13
C ALA A 33 -12.17 13.43 0.54
N ALA A 34 -11.37 12.70 1.33
CA ALA A 34 -10.11 12.11 0.88
C ALA A 34 -10.33 11.13 -0.27
N VAL A 35 -11.28 10.20 -0.14
CA VAL A 35 -11.67 9.27 -1.20
C VAL A 35 -12.08 10.05 -2.47
N GLY A 36 -12.91 11.08 -2.33
CA GLY A 36 -13.35 11.91 -3.47
C GLY A 36 -12.19 12.60 -4.20
N ILE A 37 -11.29 13.23 -3.46
CA ILE A 37 -10.11 13.93 -4.01
C ILE A 37 -9.19 12.93 -4.73
N ILE A 38 -8.88 11.80 -4.09
CA ILE A 38 -8.01 10.77 -4.67
C ILE A 38 -8.64 10.22 -5.95
N SER A 39 -9.93 9.85 -5.92
CA SER A 39 -10.64 9.37 -7.10
C SER A 39 -10.61 10.38 -8.25
N GLN A 40 -10.78 11.67 -7.95
CA GLN A 40 -10.69 12.72 -8.96
C GLN A 40 -9.28 12.84 -9.56
N LEU A 41 -8.24 12.83 -8.73
CA LEU A 41 -6.85 12.90 -9.19
C LEU A 41 -6.47 11.72 -10.08
N LEU A 42 -6.84 10.50 -9.67
CA LEU A 42 -6.60 9.28 -10.44
C LEU A 42 -7.28 9.36 -11.81
N LYS A 43 -8.57 9.72 -11.84
CA LYS A 43 -9.33 9.88 -13.10
C LYS A 43 -8.76 10.98 -14.00
N GLN A 44 -8.37 12.13 -13.43
CA GLN A 44 -7.75 13.22 -14.19
C GLN A 44 -6.40 12.82 -14.79
N SER A 45 -5.61 11.99 -14.09
CA SER A 45 -4.33 11.51 -14.62
C SER A 45 -4.48 10.67 -15.89
N ILE A 46 -5.59 9.93 -16.01
CA ILE A 46 -5.92 9.16 -17.22
C ILE A 46 -6.27 10.10 -18.38
N VAL A 47 -7.03 11.17 -18.10
CA VAL A 47 -7.48 12.14 -19.11
C VAL A 47 -6.35 13.04 -19.60
N CYS A 48 -5.40 13.39 -18.73
CA CYS A 48 -4.30 14.30 -19.06
C CYS A 48 -3.06 13.60 -19.65
N LYS A 49 -3.18 12.37 -20.17
CA LYS A 49 -2.12 11.63 -20.89
C LYS A 49 -1.70 12.38 -22.17
N HIS A 50 -0.91 13.43 -22.01
CA HIS A 50 -0.48 14.30 -23.12
C HIS A 50 1.03 14.52 -23.20
N ARG A 51 1.87 13.85 -22.40
CA ARG A 51 3.33 14.08 -22.52
C ARG A 51 4.31 12.98 -22.17
N ASP A 52 3.91 11.93 -21.46
CA ASP A 52 4.76 10.74 -21.26
C ASP A 52 3.88 9.51 -21.08
N GLU A 53 4.22 8.45 -21.78
CA GLU A 53 3.43 7.23 -21.99
C GLU A 53 3.27 6.36 -20.71
N GLN A 54 3.66 6.82 -19.52
CA GLN A 54 4.03 5.87 -18.46
C GLN A 54 3.83 6.24 -16.98
N SER A 55 2.86 7.07 -16.60
CA SER A 55 2.43 7.00 -15.20
C SER A 55 0.96 7.27 -14.98
N GLU A 56 0.17 6.20 -15.05
CA GLU A 56 -1.09 6.16 -14.32
C GLU A 56 -0.77 6.42 -12.84
N LEU A 57 -1.38 7.45 -12.25
CA LEU A 57 -1.23 7.69 -10.83
C LEU A 57 -1.83 6.49 -10.08
N LYS A 58 -1.14 6.04 -9.04
CA LYS A 58 -1.58 4.99 -8.13
C LYS A 58 -1.29 5.40 -6.70
N ALA A 59 -2.15 4.97 -5.78
CA ALA A 59 -2.13 5.40 -4.39
C ALA A 59 -1.97 4.24 -3.40
N ILE A 60 -1.42 4.58 -2.23
CA ILE A 60 -1.53 3.80 -1.00
C ILE A 60 -2.40 4.58 -0.02
N TYR A 61 -3.36 3.90 0.62
CA TYR A 61 -4.17 4.47 1.68
C TYR A 61 -3.97 3.64 2.96
N ALA A 62 -3.34 4.23 3.98
CA ALA A 62 -3.07 3.58 5.24
C ALA A 62 -4.18 3.89 6.25
N VAL A 63 -4.69 2.84 6.91
CA VAL A 63 -5.76 2.91 7.91
C VAL A 63 -5.41 2.14 9.18
N PRO A 64 -6.07 2.42 10.32
CA PRO A 64 -5.75 1.71 11.55
C PRO A 64 -6.17 0.24 11.54
N THR A 65 -7.23 -0.17 10.81
CA THR A 65 -7.75 -1.54 10.86
C THR A 65 -8.15 -2.12 9.49
N HIS A 66 -8.09 -3.44 9.36
CA HIS A 66 -8.54 -4.15 8.14
C HIS A 66 -10.04 -3.96 7.84
N LYS A 67 -10.89 -3.80 8.88
CA LYS A 67 -12.33 -3.56 8.70
C LYS A 67 -12.56 -2.25 7.95
N LEU A 68 -11.93 -1.16 8.41
CA LEU A 68 -11.96 0.13 7.71
C LEU A 68 -11.38 0.02 6.31
N GLY A 69 -10.36 -0.81 6.12
CA GLY A 69 -9.80 -1.06 4.81
C GLY A 69 -10.81 -1.67 3.82
N GLN A 70 -11.62 -2.63 4.27
CA GLN A 70 -12.67 -3.21 3.43
C GLN A 70 -13.78 -2.20 3.10
N GLU A 71 -14.20 -1.38 4.07
CA GLU A 71 -15.18 -0.32 3.84
C GLU A 71 -14.65 0.70 2.82
N LEU A 72 -13.37 1.06 2.89
CA LEU A 72 -12.72 1.96 1.92
C LEU A 72 -12.68 1.40 0.51
N VAL A 73 -12.41 0.10 0.33
CA VAL A 73 -12.50 -0.55 -1.00
C VAL A 73 -13.86 -0.27 -1.63
N GLN A 74 -14.94 -0.49 -0.87
CA GLN A 74 -16.30 -0.26 -1.38
C GLN A 74 -16.54 1.20 -1.78
N ARG A 75 -15.99 2.16 -1.02
CA ARG A 75 -16.13 3.60 -1.33
C ARG A 75 -15.37 4.03 -2.59
N PHE A 76 -14.21 3.42 -2.87
CA PHE A 76 -13.46 3.63 -4.11
C PHE A 76 -14.15 2.96 -5.31
N VAL A 77 -14.61 1.73 -5.15
CA VAL A 77 -15.34 1.00 -6.19
C VAL A 77 -16.64 1.72 -6.57
N ALA A 78 -17.37 2.28 -5.60
CA ALA A 78 -18.55 3.13 -5.85
C ALA A 78 -18.24 4.42 -6.65
N ARG A 79 -16.96 4.72 -6.88
CA ARG A 79 -16.46 5.84 -7.68
C ARG A 79 -15.68 5.37 -8.90
N ASP A 80 -15.84 4.12 -9.34
CA ASP A 80 -15.14 3.52 -10.48
C ASP A 80 -13.60 3.57 -10.36
N VAL A 81 -13.09 3.42 -9.14
CA VAL A 81 -11.65 3.30 -8.86
C VAL A 81 -11.38 1.91 -8.33
N THR A 82 -10.43 1.20 -8.95
CA THR A 82 -10.07 -0.15 -8.51
C THR A 82 -9.27 -0.08 -7.21
N ALA A 83 -9.65 -0.88 -6.24
CA ALA A 83 -9.01 -0.88 -4.93
C ALA A 83 -8.91 -2.29 -4.35
N GLY A 84 -7.89 -2.53 -3.53
CA GLY A 84 -7.68 -3.80 -2.84
C GLY A 84 -6.99 -3.61 -1.49
N VAL A 85 -7.19 -4.56 -0.57
CA VAL A 85 -6.60 -4.53 0.77
C VAL A 85 -5.35 -5.42 0.79
N TRP A 86 -4.22 -4.85 1.20
CA TRP A 86 -3.03 -5.62 1.54
C TRP A 86 -3.25 -6.40 2.84
N ARG A 87 -2.92 -7.68 2.82
CA ARG A 87 -3.06 -8.59 3.96
C ARG A 87 -1.70 -9.04 4.47
N GLY A 88 -1.53 -8.97 5.79
CA GLY A 88 -0.33 -9.50 6.45
C GLY A 88 -0.21 -11.02 6.31
N ARG A 89 0.96 -11.57 6.63
CA ARG A 89 1.23 -13.02 6.50
C ARG A 89 0.33 -13.91 7.36
N LEU A 90 -0.01 -13.44 8.56
CA LEU A 90 -0.88 -14.13 9.52
C LEU A 90 -2.38 -13.78 9.35
N ALA A 91 -2.72 -12.95 8.36
CA ALA A 91 -4.11 -12.67 8.04
C ALA A 91 -4.75 -13.91 7.38
N ASP A 92 -6.07 -14.05 7.51
CA ASP A 92 -6.81 -15.14 6.87
C ASP A 92 -6.78 -14.99 5.35
N ASN A 93 -6.65 -16.12 4.66
CA ASN A 93 -6.74 -16.19 3.21
C ASN A 93 -8.23 -16.09 2.80
N PRO A 94 -8.63 -15.04 2.05
CA PRO A 94 -10.02 -14.90 1.62
C PRO A 94 -10.47 -15.98 0.64
N GLU A 95 -9.55 -16.59 -0.11
CA GLU A 95 -9.86 -17.65 -1.08
C GLU A 95 -9.95 -19.03 -0.43
N LYS A 96 -9.34 -19.20 0.74
CA LYS A 96 -9.28 -20.48 1.48
C LYS A 96 -9.55 -20.27 2.97
N PRO A 97 -10.84 -20.30 3.38
CA PRO A 97 -11.22 -20.14 4.78
C PRO A 97 -10.51 -21.15 5.69
N GLY A 98 -9.96 -20.68 6.81
CA GLY A 98 -9.18 -21.50 7.74
C GLY A 98 -7.68 -21.55 7.44
N GLU A 99 -7.25 -21.10 6.25
CA GLU A 99 -5.83 -20.93 5.94
C GLU A 99 -5.37 -19.48 6.13
N LYS A 100 -4.08 -19.30 6.38
CA LYS A 100 -3.43 -17.99 6.44
C LYS A 100 -2.86 -17.59 5.08
N MET A 101 -2.59 -16.30 4.88
CA MET A 101 -1.94 -15.81 3.66
C MET A 101 -0.54 -16.41 3.45
N CYS A 102 0.19 -16.71 4.53
CA CYS A 102 1.44 -17.46 4.48
C CYS A 102 1.20 -18.92 4.83
N LEU A 103 1.80 -19.83 4.06
CA LEU A 103 1.69 -21.28 4.28
C LEU A 103 2.55 -21.80 5.46
N LYS A 104 3.37 -20.94 6.07
CA LYS A 104 4.24 -21.26 7.22
C LYS A 104 3.98 -20.31 8.41
N PRO A 105 2.75 -20.24 8.95
CA PRO A 105 2.38 -19.23 9.95
C PRO A 105 3.17 -19.35 11.26
N ALA A 106 3.46 -20.57 11.73
CA ALA A 106 4.23 -20.78 12.96
C ALA A 106 5.66 -20.20 12.88
N GLU A 107 6.33 -20.39 11.74
CA GLU A 107 7.67 -19.83 11.52
C GLU A 107 7.62 -18.30 11.39
N VAL A 108 6.55 -17.76 10.80
CA VAL A 108 6.33 -16.31 10.73
C VAL A 108 6.22 -15.71 12.14
N GLU A 109 5.50 -16.36 13.05
CA GLU A 109 5.40 -15.94 14.45
C GLU A 109 6.77 -15.94 15.13
N GLU A 110 7.53 -17.05 15.04
CA GLU A 110 8.88 -17.15 15.64
C GLU A 110 9.83 -16.05 15.15
N VAL A 111 9.85 -15.78 13.85
CA VAL A 111 10.72 -14.74 13.27
C VAL A 111 10.23 -13.34 13.65
N SER A 112 8.92 -13.14 13.76
CA SER A 112 8.33 -11.86 14.21
C SER A 112 8.65 -11.56 15.67
N GLU A 113 8.58 -12.56 16.55
CA GLU A 113 8.93 -12.44 17.98
C GLU A 113 10.40 -12.04 18.16
N ARG A 114 11.28 -12.48 17.27
CA ARG A 114 12.70 -12.07 17.24
C ARG A 114 12.94 -10.71 16.58
N GLY A 115 11.89 -10.03 16.11
CA GLY A 115 11.98 -8.74 15.44
C GLY A 115 12.69 -8.78 14.07
N LEU A 116 12.86 -9.97 13.49
CA LEU A 116 13.62 -10.17 12.26
C LEU A 116 12.77 -9.89 11.01
N PRO A 117 13.38 -9.36 9.91
CA PRO A 117 12.66 -9.08 8.68
C PRO A 117 12.29 -10.37 7.94
N ILE A 118 11.03 -10.80 8.04
CA ILE A 118 10.52 -12.07 7.50
C ILE A 118 10.88 -12.28 6.02
N GLN A 119 10.81 -11.24 5.18
CA GLN A 119 11.12 -11.38 3.76
C GLN A 119 12.58 -11.84 3.53
N ARG A 120 13.53 -11.36 4.34
CA ARG A 120 14.97 -11.67 4.24
C ARG A 120 15.41 -12.83 5.14
N SER A 121 14.62 -13.14 6.16
CA SER A 121 14.91 -14.21 7.12
C SER A 121 14.23 -15.54 6.76
N MET A 122 13.16 -15.52 5.95
CA MET A 122 12.41 -16.73 5.58
C MET A 122 12.10 -16.83 4.09
N CYS A 123 11.63 -15.76 3.44
CA CYS A 123 11.11 -15.88 2.08
C CYS A 123 12.23 -15.99 1.03
N ARG A 124 13.21 -15.09 1.10
CA ARG A 124 14.41 -15.09 0.26
C ARG A 124 15.60 -14.73 1.15
N VAL A 125 16.33 -15.74 1.56
CA VAL A 125 17.49 -15.61 2.45
C VAL A 125 18.74 -15.56 1.59
N LYS A 126 19.61 -14.61 1.87
CA LYS A 126 20.97 -14.57 1.32
C LYS A 126 21.95 -14.89 2.45
N VAL A 127 22.68 -16.00 2.31
CA VAL A 127 23.77 -16.37 3.21
C VAL A 127 25.02 -16.48 2.34
N ASP A 128 26.00 -15.63 2.60
CA ASP A 128 27.15 -15.41 1.71
C ASP A 128 26.69 -15.16 0.27
N ASP A 129 27.14 -15.95 -0.70
CA ASP A 129 26.71 -15.87 -2.11
C ASP A 129 25.61 -16.87 -2.48
N ILE A 130 25.04 -17.57 -1.50
CA ILE A 130 23.99 -18.57 -1.72
C ILE A 130 22.62 -17.94 -1.41
N HIS A 131 21.71 -18.08 -2.39
CA HIS A 131 20.32 -17.64 -2.27
C HIS A 131 19.42 -18.84 -1.96
N TYR A 132 18.77 -18.80 -0.80
CA TYR A 132 17.72 -19.73 -0.41
C TYR A 132 16.37 -19.09 -0.63
N THR A 133 15.45 -19.80 -1.28
CA THR A 133 14.07 -19.36 -1.49
C THR A 133 13.16 -20.35 -0.79
N CYS A 134 12.15 -19.84 -0.08
CA CYS A 134 11.12 -20.68 0.54
C CYS A 134 10.47 -21.60 -0.51
N GLU A 135 10.23 -22.84 -0.12
CA GLU A 135 9.63 -23.90 -0.91
C GLU A 135 8.23 -23.53 -1.46
N HIS A 136 7.52 -22.66 -0.73
CA HIS A 136 6.20 -22.17 -1.09
C HIS A 136 6.22 -20.81 -1.80
N PHE A 137 7.40 -20.26 -2.13
CA PHE A 137 7.49 -18.85 -2.53
C PHE A 137 6.61 -18.52 -3.76
N GLN A 138 6.52 -19.45 -4.71
CA GLN A 138 5.80 -19.26 -5.98
C GLN A 138 4.28 -19.33 -5.83
N ASP A 139 3.79 -20.16 -4.89
CA ASP A 139 2.38 -20.45 -4.65
C ASP A 139 1.87 -19.85 -3.32
N CYS A 140 2.69 -19.09 -2.60
CA CYS A 140 2.33 -18.43 -1.36
C CYS A 140 1.36 -17.27 -1.63
N PRO A 141 0.11 -17.32 -1.10
CA PRO A 141 -0.89 -16.26 -1.32
C PRO A 141 -0.39 -14.87 -0.91
N TYR A 142 0.43 -14.79 0.15
CA TYR A 142 1.02 -13.53 0.58
C TYR A 142 1.95 -12.91 -0.48
N GLN A 143 2.72 -13.73 -1.21
CA GLN A 143 3.59 -13.21 -2.27
C GLN A 143 2.77 -12.87 -3.51
N MET A 144 1.85 -13.75 -3.91
CA MET A 144 1.00 -13.58 -5.10
C MET A 144 0.10 -12.34 -5.04
N GLN A 145 -0.37 -11.94 -3.84
CA GLN A 145 -1.20 -10.73 -3.70
C GLN A 145 -0.49 -9.47 -4.22
N ALA A 146 0.84 -9.42 -4.22
CA ALA A 146 1.60 -8.25 -4.63
C ALA A 146 1.42 -7.97 -6.13
N ASP A 147 1.47 -9.00 -6.95
CA ASP A 147 1.24 -8.89 -8.39
C ASP A 147 -0.20 -8.49 -8.68
N LEU A 148 -1.17 -9.10 -7.98
CA LEU A 148 -2.58 -8.73 -8.11
C LEU A 148 -2.83 -7.27 -7.72
N LEU A 149 -2.29 -6.85 -6.57
CA LEU A 149 -2.45 -5.49 -6.07
C LEU A 149 -1.64 -4.47 -6.88
N SER A 150 -0.58 -4.88 -7.59
CA SER A 150 0.16 -3.99 -8.49
C SER A 150 -0.71 -3.41 -9.60
N GLN A 151 -1.79 -4.12 -9.97
CA GLN A 151 -2.70 -3.73 -11.04
C GLN A 151 -3.76 -2.73 -10.58
N VAL A 152 -4.17 -2.72 -9.31
CA VAL A 152 -5.21 -1.81 -8.82
C VAL A 152 -4.72 -0.36 -8.66
N ASP A 153 -5.63 0.61 -8.73
CA ASP A 153 -5.32 2.04 -8.58
C ASP A 153 -4.93 2.38 -7.15
N VAL A 154 -5.67 1.83 -6.17
CA VAL A 154 -5.49 2.12 -4.74
C VAL A 154 -5.24 0.83 -3.95
N VAL A 155 -4.10 0.75 -3.26
CA VAL A 155 -3.85 -0.31 -2.29
C VAL A 155 -4.06 0.23 -0.88
N ILE A 156 -4.97 -0.41 -0.16
CA ILE A 156 -5.28 -0.06 1.22
C ILE A 156 -4.46 -0.95 2.14
N VAL A 157 -3.71 -0.34 3.04
CA VAL A 157 -2.82 -1.04 3.98
C VAL A 157 -3.22 -0.71 5.41
N THR A 158 -2.87 -1.58 6.35
CA THR A 158 -2.96 -1.20 7.77
C THR A 158 -1.76 -0.32 8.17
N HIS A 159 -1.87 0.45 9.24
CA HIS A 159 -0.74 1.21 9.79
C HIS A 159 0.46 0.33 10.10
N ALA A 160 0.23 -0.88 10.59
CA ALA A 160 1.29 -1.85 10.84
C ALA A 160 2.14 -2.10 9.59
N SER A 161 1.50 -2.22 8.42
CA SER A 161 2.16 -2.46 7.13
C SER A 161 3.14 -1.35 6.71
N LEU A 162 3.02 -0.13 7.24
CA LEU A 162 3.96 0.96 6.98
C LEU A 162 5.36 0.68 7.57
N PHE A 163 5.46 -0.21 8.55
CA PHE A 163 6.68 -0.49 9.31
C PHE A 163 7.26 -1.89 9.04
N TYR A 164 6.72 -2.62 8.06
CA TYR A 164 7.22 -3.93 7.65
C TYR A 164 7.64 -3.93 6.18
N GLU A 165 8.64 -4.77 5.86
CA GLU A 165 9.05 -4.98 4.46
C GLU A 165 7.95 -5.74 3.71
N MET A 166 7.42 -5.11 2.66
CA MET A 166 6.45 -5.71 1.75
C MET A 166 7.09 -6.00 0.39
N PRO A 167 6.70 -7.10 -0.28
CA PRO A 167 6.97 -7.27 -1.71
C PRO A 167 6.50 -6.04 -2.49
N SER A 168 7.17 -5.76 -3.61
CA SER A 168 6.83 -4.60 -4.45
C SER A 168 5.41 -4.72 -4.99
N ILE A 169 4.58 -3.70 -4.75
CA ILE A 169 3.24 -3.53 -5.32
C ILE A 169 3.24 -2.52 -6.50
N GLY A 170 4.39 -2.36 -7.15
CA GLY A 170 4.62 -1.34 -8.17
C GLY A 170 4.81 0.07 -7.61
N ARG A 171 5.17 1.02 -8.48
CA ARG A 171 5.38 2.43 -8.11
C ARG A 171 4.04 3.08 -7.73
N ARG A 172 4.02 3.76 -6.58
CA ARG A 172 2.87 4.53 -6.07
C ARG A 172 3.31 5.97 -5.84
N GLN A 173 2.52 6.94 -6.29
CA GLN A 173 2.86 8.36 -6.24
C GLN A 173 2.17 9.08 -5.08
N ILE A 174 1.06 8.53 -4.60
CA ILE A 174 0.24 9.10 -3.52
C ILE A 174 0.29 8.16 -2.32
N LEU A 175 0.59 8.70 -1.13
CA LEU A 175 0.44 8.02 0.15
C LEU A 175 -0.48 8.88 1.01
N VAL A 176 -1.58 8.29 1.46
CA VAL A 176 -2.47 8.87 2.46
C VAL A 176 -2.38 8.05 3.72
N ILE A 177 -2.24 8.72 4.85
CA ILE A 177 -2.27 8.09 6.17
C ILE A 177 -3.43 8.73 6.93
N ASP A 178 -4.45 7.93 7.23
CA ASP A 178 -5.62 8.38 7.97
C ASP A 178 -5.48 7.99 9.44
N GLU A 179 -5.87 8.89 10.34
CA GLU A 179 -5.66 8.76 11.79
C GLU A 179 -4.18 8.72 12.24
N ALA A 180 -3.98 8.71 13.56
CA ALA A 180 -2.66 8.57 14.15
C ALA A 180 -2.09 7.17 13.89
N PHE A 181 -0.86 7.11 13.35
CA PHE A 181 -0.21 5.86 12.94
C PHE A 181 1.08 5.54 13.72
N TRP A 182 1.68 6.54 14.39
CA TRP A 182 3.01 6.44 15.00
C TRP A 182 3.13 5.31 16.03
N SER A 183 2.07 5.06 16.79
CA SER A 183 2.06 4.01 17.82
C SER A 183 2.19 2.61 17.24
N ALA A 184 1.75 2.38 15.98
CA ALA A 184 1.90 1.11 15.29
C ALA A 184 3.36 0.77 14.93
N GLY A 185 4.26 1.75 15.00
CA GLY A 185 5.69 1.56 14.77
C GLY A 185 6.52 1.32 16.04
N LEU A 186 5.91 1.45 17.22
CA LEU A 186 6.63 1.25 18.48
C LEU A 186 6.93 -0.24 18.70
N ARG A 187 8.19 -0.57 18.94
CA ARG A 187 8.64 -1.89 19.38
C ARG A 187 9.38 -1.74 20.70
N GLY A 188 9.03 -2.56 21.70
CA GLY A 188 9.69 -2.55 23.00
C GLY A 188 11.15 -2.98 22.86
N VAL A 189 12.03 -2.27 23.56
CA VAL A 189 13.43 -2.64 23.83
C VAL A 189 13.53 -3.25 25.21
#